data_AF-A0A7X6YA74-F1
#
_entry.id   AF-A0A7X6YA74-F1
#
_cell.length_a   1.000
_cell.length_b   1.000
_cell.length_c   1.000
_cell.angle_alpha   90.00
_cell.angle_beta   90.00
_cell.angle_gamma   90.00
#
_symmetry.space_group_name_H-M   'P 1'
#
loop_
_entity.id
_entity.type
_entity.pdbx_description
1 polymer ?
#
loop_
_entity_poly.entity_id
_entity_poly.type
_entity_poly.pdbx_seq_one_letter_code
_entity_poly.pdbx_strand_id
1 'polypeptide(L)'
;MAVCHTLFERFRGTSRRPGSFANHAQASCQSRSGFTLIELLVVIAILGILGSALVVSVQSGYKQARQANCKSNLRQFGVALAIYRGEHDNRTPDWLSNLYPEYVDDRAMYVCLADSNGGRDRVRPEDFVAAIRDSSALDANK
;
A
#
# COMPACT_ATOMS: atom_id res chain seq x y z
N MET A 1 -19.59 -15.21 10.85
CA MET A 1 -20.82 -14.40 10.79
C MET A 1 -21.06 -13.67 12.13
N ALA A 2 -20.03 -12.99 12.67
CA ALA A 2 -20.07 -12.41 14.03
C ALA A 2 -19.23 -11.12 14.18
N VAL A 3 -19.00 -10.37 13.09
CA VAL A 3 -18.19 -9.12 13.10
C VAL A 3 -18.95 -7.92 12.52
N CYS A 4 -20.22 -8.08 12.12
CA CYS A 4 -20.98 -7.03 11.42
C CYS A 4 -21.91 -6.20 12.33
N HIS A 5 -21.73 -6.24 13.67
CA HIS A 5 -22.62 -5.55 14.61
C HIS A 5 -21.94 -4.49 15.49
N THR A 6 -20.62 -4.31 15.42
CA THR A 6 -19.88 -3.36 16.29
C THR A 6 -19.45 -2.05 15.60
N LEU A 7 -19.80 -1.83 14.34
CA LEU A 7 -19.46 -0.57 13.62
C LEU A 7 -20.55 0.51 13.67
N PHE A 8 -21.74 0.22 14.17
CA PHE A 8 -22.87 1.18 14.11
C PHE A 8 -22.98 2.12 15.34
N GLU A 9 -22.23 1.88 16.42
CA GLU A 9 -22.37 2.63 17.68
C GLU A 9 -21.49 3.91 17.79
N ARG A 10 -20.71 4.27 16.77
CA ARG A 10 -19.78 5.42 16.85
C ARG A 10 -20.27 6.73 16.19
N PHE A 11 -21.51 6.77 15.70
CA PHE A 11 -22.08 7.94 15.01
C PHE A 11 -23.15 8.71 15.82
N ARG A 12 -23.25 8.49 17.14
CA ARG A 12 -24.02 9.36 18.02
C ARG A 12 -23.14 10.43 18.67
N GLY A 13 -23.18 11.63 18.10
CA GLY A 13 -23.14 12.86 18.90
C GLY A 13 -21.87 13.70 18.86
N THR A 14 -21.85 14.72 17.99
CA THR A 14 -21.51 16.09 18.43
C THR A 14 -22.47 17.09 17.77
N SER A 15 -23.45 17.54 18.54
CA SER A 15 -24.26 18.71 18.22
C SER A 15 -23.40 19.96 18.44
N ARG A 16 -22.97 20.64 17.36
CA ARG A 16 -22.40 21.98 17.44
C ARG A 16 -23.25 22.95 16.60
N ARG A 17 -24.08 23.67 17.36
CA ARG A 17 -24.71 25.01 17.22
C ARG A 17 -24.84 25.63 15.81
N PRO A 18 -26.02 26.21 15.50
CA PRO A 18 -26.21 27.04 14.31
C PRO A 18 -25.67 28.46 14.54
N GLY A 19 -24.83 28.93 13.62
CA GLY A 19 -24.51 30.34 13.46
C GLY A 19 -25.56 30.99 12.56
N SER A 20 -26.29 31.96 13.13
CA SER A 20 -27.19 32.87 12.43
C SER A 20 -26.37 33.88 11.63
N PHE A 21 -26.46 33.82 10.30
CA PHE A 21 -26.12 34.95 9.43
C PHE A 21 -27.32 35.28 8.56
N ALA A 22 -27.68 36.56 8.63
CA ALA A 22 -28.86 37.16 8.07
C ALA A 22 -28.90 37.16 6.54
N ASN A 23 -30.11 36.95 6.02
CA ASN A 23 -30.76 37.66 4.91
C ASN A 23 -29.88 38.15 3.75
N HIS A 24 -29.92 37.40 2.64
CA HIS A 24 -30.05 38.01 1.32
C HIS A 24 -31.42 37.62 0.75
N ALA A 25 -32.33 38.60 0.78
CA ALA A 25 -33.57 38.55 0.03
C ALA A 25 -33.26 38.67 -1.46
N GLN A 26 -33.32 37.54 -2.18
CA GLN A 26 -33.54 37.52 -3.62
C GLN A 26 -34.63 36.49 -3.91
N ALA A 27 -35.88 36.98 -3.89
CA ALA A 27 -37.03 36.26 -4.39
C ALA A 27 -37.05 36.36 -5.92
N SER A 28 -36.33 35.46 -6.59
CA SER A 28 -36.68 35.02 -7.93
C SER A 28 -37.51 33.76 -7.79
N CYS A 29 -38.77 33.79 -8.21
CA CYS A 29 -39.56 32.57 -8.44
C CYS A 29 -39.01 31.85 -9.68
N GLN A 30 -37.75 31.41 -9.62
CA GLN A 30 -37.28 30.37 -10.53
C GLN A 30 -38.12 29.15 -10.22
N SER A 31 -38.85 28.68 -11.22
CA SER A 31 -39.43 27.35 -11.28
C SER A 31 -38.33 26.35 -10.95
N ARG A 32 -38.20 26.00 -9.67
CA ARG A 32 -37.32 24.93 -9.23
C ARG A 32 -37.93 23.67 -9.83
N SER A 33 -37.39 23.19 -10.94
CA SER A 33 -37.67 21.84 -11.39
C SER A 33 -37.24 20.93 -10.24
N GLY A 34 -38.21 20.45 -9.47
CA GLY A 34 -37.94 19.47 -8.43
C GLY A 34 -37.40 18.23 -9.12
N PHE A 35 -36.18 17.84 -8.76
CA PHE A 35 -35.64 16.54 -9.16
C PHE A 35 -36.64 15.49 -8.71
N THR A 36 -37.12 14.69 -9.65
CA THR A 36 -38.05 13.62 -9.28
C THR A 36 -37.29 12.63 -8.40
N LEU A 37 -37.92 12.14 -7.33
CA LEU A 37 -37.28 11.23 -6.37
C LEU A 37 -36.72 9.98 -7.08
N ILE A 38 -37.36 9.57 -8.18
CA ILE A 38 -36.95 8.48 -9.05
C ILE A 38 -35.65 8.77 -9.82
N GLU A 39 -35.42 10.01 -10.24
CA GLU A 39 -34.23 10.43 -10.99
C GLU A 39 -32.98 10.40 -10.11
N LEU A 40 -33.12 10.70 -8.82
CA LEU A 40 -32.03 10.54 -7.86
C LEU A 40 -31.83 9.07 -7.44
N LEU A 41 -32.93 8.31 -7.37
CA LEU A 41 -32.92 6.89 -7.00
C LEU A 41 -32.23 6.01 -8.06
N VAL A 42 -32.46 6.27 -9.35
CA VAL A 42 -31.81 5.50 -10.43
C VAL A 42 -30.30 5.73 -10.48
N VAL A 43 -29.84 6.95 -10.19
CA VAL A 43 -28.41 7.28 -10.20
C VAL A 43 -27.67 6.54 -9.09
N ILE A 44 -28.18 6.55 -7.86
CA ILE A 44 -27.54 5.81 -6.77
C ILE A 44 -27.59 4.29 -7.00
N ALA A 45 -28.63 3.78 -7.67
CA ALA A 45 -28.72 2.36 -8.05
C ALA A 45 -27.62 1.98 -9.05
N ILE A 46 -27.41 2.80 -10.09
CA ILE A 46 -26.37 2.56 -11.09
C ILE A 46 -24.96 2.72 -10.48
N LEU A 47 -24.73 3.77 -9.66
CA LEU A 47 -23.47 3.95 -8.95
C LEU A 47 -23.16 2.79 -8.00
N GLY A 48 -24.17 2.22 -7.34
CA GLY A 48 -24.02 1.04 -6.49
C GLY A 48 -23.60 -0.21 -7.27
N ILE A 49 -24.23 -0.47 -8.42
CA ILE A 49 -23.88 -1.60 -9.29
C ILE A 49 -22.43 -1.45 -9.79
N LEU A 50 -22.09 -0.30 -10.37
CA LEU A 50 -20.74 -0.04 -10.89
C LEU A 50 -19.69 -0.03 -9.77
N GLY A 51 -20.00 0.59 -8.62
CA GLY A 51 -19.10 0.64 -7.47
C GLY A 51 -18.78 -0.73 -6.90
N SER A 52 -19.77 -1.63 -6.80
CA SER A 52 -19.56 -2.99 -6.28
C SER A 52 -18.59 -3.82 -7.13
N ALA A 53 -18.64 -3.67 -8.46
CA ALA A 53 -17.74 -4.35 -9.38
C ALA A 53 -16.30 -3.81 -9.28
N LEU A 54 -16.14 -2.50 -9.06
CA LEU A 54 -14.83 -1.87 -8.92
C LEU A 54 -14.10 -2.32 -7.65
N VAL A 55 -14.78 -2.40 -6.50
CA VAL A 55 -14.14 -2.73 -5.20
C VAL A 55 -13.42 -4.08 -5.22
N VAL A 56 -13.97 -5.09 -5.90
CA VAL A 56 -13.32 -6.41 -6.01
C VAL A 56 -12.07 -6.34 -6.89
N SER A 57 -12.10 -5.53 -7.94
CA SER A 57 -11.00 -5.40 -8.89
C SER A 57 -9.78 -4.66 -8.31
N VAL A 58 -10.00 -3.57 -7.57
CA VAL A 58 -8.89 -2.72 -7.06
C VAL A 58 -8.01 -3.43 -6.01
N GLN A 59 -8.52 -4.46 -5.31
CA GLN A 59 -7.74 -5.20 -4.32
C GLN A 59 -6.48 -5.87 -4.88
N SER A 60 -6.56 -6.33 -6.13
CA SER A 60 -5.43 -6.92 -6.85
C SER A 60 -4.32 -5.89 -7.16
N GLY A 61 -4.72 -4.68 -7.56
CA GLY A 61 -3.82 -3.58 -7.88
C GLY A 61 -3.03 -3.09 -6.67
N TYR A 62 -3.65 -3.05 -5.48
CA TYR A 62 -2.94 -2.66 -4.26
C TYR A 62 -1.85 -3.67 -3.86
N LYS A 63 -2.09 -4.98 -4.06
CA LYS A 63 -1.08 -6.01 -3.79
C LYS A 63 0.12 -5.84 -4.74
N GLN A 64 -0.14 -5.62 -6.03
CA GLN A 64 0.90 -5.37 -7.02
C GLN A 64 1.66 -4.06 -6.76
N ALA A 65 0.96 -3.00 -6.32
CA ALA A 65 1.59 -1.73 -5.97
C ALA A 65 2.57 -1.88 -4.79
N ARG A 66 2.17 -2.63 -3.74
CA ARG A 66 3.06 -2.93 -2.60
C ARG A 66 4.28 -3.73 -3.04
N GLN A 67 4.11 -4.72 -3.92
CA GLN A 67 5.22 -5.52 -4.48
C GLN A 67 6.14 -4.69 -5.38
N ALA A 68 5.58 -3.76 -6.17
CA ALA A 68 6.34 -2.87 -7.04
C ALA A 68 7.29 -1.98 -6.25
N ASN A 69 6.85 -1.47 -5.10
CA ASN A 69 7.71 -0.70 -4.18
C ASN A 69 8.87 -1.55 -3.66
N CYS A 70 8.59 -2.79 -3.21
CA CYS A 70 9.66 -3.68 -2.76
C CYS A 70 10.65 -4.03 -3.87
N LYS A 71 10.16 -4.24 -5.10
CA LYS A 71 11.02 -4.47 -6.28
C LYS A 71 11.91 -3.25 -6.58
N SER A 72 11.39 -2.04 -6.41
CA SER A 72 12.18 -0.81 -6.55
C SER A 72 13.28 -0.72 -5.50
N ASN A 73 12.95 -1.02 -4.24
CA ASN A 73 13.93 -1.05 -3.15
C ASN A 73 15.03 -2.10 -3.42
N LEU A 74 14.67 -3.30 -3.88
CA LEU A 74 15.66 -4.32 -4.25
C LEU A 74 16.59 -3.88 -5.38
N ARG A 75 16.09 -3.11 -6.36
CA ARG A 75 16.94 -2.53 -7.41
C ARG A 75 17.93 -1.52 -6.85
N GLN A 76 17.48 -0.66 -5.95
CA GLN A 76 18.36 0.30 -5.26
C GLN A 76 19.44 -0.43 -4.43
N PHE A 77 19.13 -1.57 -3.80
CA PHE A 77 20.16 -2.40 -3.12
C PHE A 77 21.18 -2.96 -4.10
N GLY A 78 20.75 -3.43 -5.27
CA GLY A 78 21.66 -3.94 -6.30
C GLY A 78 22.65 -2.88 -6.77
N VAL A 79 22.18 -1.64 -6.91
CA VAL A 79 23.05 -0.49 -7.24
C VAL A 79 24.02 -0.20 -6.10
N ALA A 80 23.53 -0.12 -4.85
CA ALA A 80 24.37 0.12 -3.69
C ALA A 80 25.47 -0.94 -3.53
N LEU A 81 25.14 -2.22 -3.74
CA LEU A 81 26.11 -3.32 -3.69
C LEU A 81 27.13 -3.25 -4.84
N ALA A 82 26.73 -2.81 -6.03
CA ALA A 82 27.65 -2.63 -7.14
C ALA A 82 28.67 -1.53 -6.85
N ILE A 83 28.25 -0.42 -6.23
CA ILE A 83 29.13 0.67 -5.81
C ILE A 83 30.11 0.15 -4.74
N TYR A 84 29.60 -0.51 -3.68
CA TYR A 84 30.44 -1.12 -2.64
C TYR A 84 31.51 -2.05 -3.23
N ARG A 85 31.13 -2.93 -4.17
CA ARG A 85 32.08 -3.85 -4.81
C ARG A 85 33.13 -3.13 -5.64
N GLY A 86 32.78 -2.00 -6.25
CA GLY A 86 33.70 -1.16 -7.00
C GLY A 86 34.80 -0.55 -6.11
N GLU A 87 34.45 -0.22 -4.85
CA GLU A 87 35.38 0.41 -3.90
C GLU A 87 36.17 -0.60 -3.04
N HIS A 88 35.66 -1.83 -2.89
CA HIS A 88 36.23 -2.85 -2.00
C HIS A 88 36.80 -4.07 -2.73
N ASP A 89 37.54 -3.89 -3.83
CA ASP A 89 38.22 -4.96 -4.59
C ASP A 89 37.28 -6.14 -4.95
N ASN A 90 36.05 -5.85 -5.40
CA ASN A 90 35.01 -6.83 -5.71
C ASN A 90 34.49 -7.67 -4.52
N ARG A 91 34.89 -7.37 -3.28
CA ARG A 91 34.40 -8.05 -2.08
C ARG A 91 32.96 -7.68 -1.79
N THR A 92 32.21 -8.63 -1.24
CA THR A 92 30.87 -8.39 -0.71
C THR A 92 30.94 -7.96 0.75
N PRO A 93 29.97 -7.20 1.25
CA PRO A 93 29.89 -6.85 2.67
C PRO A 93 29.64 -8.12 3.51
N ASP A 94 30.25 -8.20 4.68
CA ASP A 94 30.06 -9.32 5.62
C ASP A 94 28.60 -9.45 6.08
N TRP A 95 27.93 -8.30 6.22
CA TRP A 95 26.52 -8.21 6.57
C TRP A 95 25.84 -7.11 5.74
N LEU A 96 24.62 -7.37 5.28
CA LEU A 96 23.86 -6.40 4.48
C LEU A 96 23.56 -5.09 5.25
N SER A 97 23.53 -5.16 6.59
CA SER A 97 23.39 -3.99 7.46
C SER A 97 24.57 -3.03 7.39
N ASN A 98 25.75 -3.47 6.94
CA ASN A 98 26.94 -2.63 6.83
C ASN A 98 26.90 -1.67 5.64
N LEU A 99 25.93 -1.82 4.73
CA LEU A 99 25.69 -0.84 3.65
C LEU A 99 25.06 0.46 4.19
N TYR A 100 24.43 0.42 5.35
CA TYR A 100 23.89 1.60 6.03
C TYR A 100 24.94 2.19 6.98
N PRO A 101 25.12 3.52 7.05
CA PRO A 101 24.41 4.55 6.28
C PRO A 101 25.09 4.93 4.96
N GLU A 102 26.28 4.42 4.67
CA GLU A 102 27.16 4.97 3.61
C GLU A 102 26.62 4.80 2.18
N TYR A 103 25.95 3.68 1.89
CA TYR A 103 25.45 3.35 0.55
C TYR A 103 23.92 3.26 0.49
N VAL A 104 23.25 3.25 1.64
CA VAL A 104 21.79 3.17 1.77
C VAL A 104 21.35 4.08 2.91
N ASP A 105 20.50 5.06 2.61
CA ASP A 105 20.08 6.09 3.58
C ASP A 105 18.91 5.66 4.48
N ASP A 106 18.11 4.67 4.07
CA ASP A 106 16.87 4.31 4.77
C ASP A 106 16.83 2.82 5.17
N ARG A 107 16.65 2.56 6.47
CA ARG A 107 16.47 1.19 6.98
C ARG A 107 15.12 0.59 6.62
N ALA A 108 14.10 1.41 6.34
CA ALA A 108 12.80 0.93 5.88
C ALA A 108 12.93 0.15 4.56
N MET A 109 14.00 0.38 3.80
CA MET A 109 14.32 -0.34 2.57
C MET A 109 14.50 -1.85 2.78
N TYR A 110 14.98 -2.29 3.96
CA TYR A 110 15.17 -3.70 4.30
C TYR A 110 13.87 -4.47 4.58
N VAL A 111 12.76 -3.76 4.79
CA VAL A 111 11.47 -4.36 5.10
C VAL A 111 10.51 -4.15 3.93
N CYS A 112 10.00 -5.24 3.39
CA CYS A 112 9.01 -5.16 2.30
C CYS A 112 7.59 -5.02 2.87
N LEU A 113 6.87 -3.96 2.47
CA LEU A 113 5.48 -3.75 2.90
C LEU A 113 4.48 -4.76 2.29
N ALA A 114 4.91 -5.52 1.28
CA ALA A 114 4.14 -6.64 0.73
C ALA A 114 4.34 -7.94 1.53
N ASP A 115 5.33 -8.00 2.41
CA ASP A 115 5.50 -9.13 3.32
C ASP A 115 4.42 -9.07 4.42
N SER A 116 3.72 -10.18 4.60
CA SER A 116 2.65 -10.31 5.62
C SER A 116 3.22 -10.29 7.04
N ASN A 117 4.46 -10.74 7.22
CA ASN A 117 5.10 -10.84 8.53
C ASN A 117 5.96 -9.62 8.87
N GLY A 118 6.23 -8.74 7.90
CA GLY A 118 7.04 -7.54 8.07
C GLY A 118 8.44 -7.83 8.58
N GLY A 119 9.04 -8.93 8.12
CA GLY A 119 10.37 -9.40 8.54
C GLY A 119 10.41 -10.02 9.94
N ARG A 120 9.28 -10.40 10.53
CA ARG A 120 9.21 -11.05 11.86
C ARG A 120 9.33 -12.57 11.84
N ASP A 121 9.81 -13.13 10.74
CA ASP A 121 10.11 -14.56 10.61
C ASP A 121 11.30 -14.86 11.52
N ARG A 122 11.03 -15.45 12.70
CA ARG A 122 12.07 -15.84 13.63
C ARG A 122 12.83 -17.03 13.06
N VAL A 123 14.14 -16.84 12.92
CA VAL A 123 15.15 -17.79 12.43
C VAL A 123 15.05 -18.00 10.92
N ARG A 124 16.06 -17.49 10.19
CA ARG A 124 16.31 -17.87 8.79
C ARG A 124 16.41 -19.40 8.78
N PRO A 125 15.51 -20.11 8.10
CA PRO A 125 15.51 -21.56 8.18
C PRO A 125 16.84 -22.07 7.58
N GLU A 126 17.45 -23.05 8.26
CA GLU A 126 18.80 -23.58 7.95
C GLU A 126 18.88 -24.15 6.52
N ASP A 127 17.73 -24.50 5.94
CA ASP A 127 17.56 -24.93 4.54
C ASP A 127 17.96 -23.84 3.52
N PHE A 128 17.75 -22.56 3.83
CA PHE A 128 18.09 -21.45 2.94
C PHE A 128 19.60 -21.21 2.86
N VAL A 129 20.32 -21.42 3.98
CA VAL A 129 21.78 -21.32 4.00
C VAL A 129 22.41 -22.48 3.22
N ALA A 130 21.85 -23.69 3.33
CA ALA A 130 22.25 -24.83 2.52
C ALA A 130 22.01 -24.59 1.01
N ALA A 131 20.87 -23.99 0.64
CA ALA A 131 20.54 -23.66 -0.75
C ALA A 131 21.47 -22.60 -1.37
N ILE A 132 21.96 -21.63 -0.59
CA ILE A 132 22.94 -20.64 -1.09
C ILE A 132 24.34 -21.25 -1.24
N ARG A 133 24.70 -22.20 -0.37
CA ARG A 133 26.00 -22.88 -0.39
C ARG A 133 26.14 -23.88 -1.54
N ASP A 134 25.04 -24.22 -2.21
CA ASP A 134 25.04 -25.03 -3.44
C ASP A 134 25.43 -24.18 -4.66
N SER A 135 26.61 -23.57 -4.59
CA SER A 135 27.25 -22.85 -5.70
C SER A 135 27.54 -23.76 -6.91
N SER A 136 27.34 -25.08 -6.76
CA SER A 136 27.49 -26.11 -7.80
C SER A 136 26.51 -25.98 -8.97
N ALA A 137 25.39 -25.26 -8.81
CA ALA A 137 24.37 -25.12 -9.85
C ALA A 137 24.61 -23.94 -10.82
N LEU A 138 25.52 -23.02 -10.50
CA LEU A 138 25.84 -21.86 -11.36
C LEU A 138 26.98 -22.14 -12.36
N ASP A 139 27.80 -23.17 -12.12
CA ASP A 139 28.91 -23.55 -13.01
C ASP A 139 28.59 -24.73 -13.95
N ALA A 140 27.40 -25.35 -13.84
CA ALA A 140 26.98 -26.48 -14.68
C ALA A 140 26.42 -26.06 -16.06
N ASN A 141 26.45 -24.76 -16.39
CA ASN A 141 26.15 -24.25 -17.73
C ASN A 141 27.41 -23.59 -18.32
N LYS A 142 28.46 -24.40 -18.47
CA LYS A 142 29.63 -24.10 -19.31
C LYS A 142 30.01 -25.33 -20.12
#